data_AF-A0A563E7V3-F1
#
_entry.id   AF-A0A563E7V3-F1
#
_cell.length_a   1.000
_cell.length_b   1.000
_cell.length_c   1.000
_cell.angle_alpha   90.00
_cell.angle_beta   90.00
_cell.angle_gamma   90.00
#
_symmetry.space_group_name_H-M   'P 1'
#
loop_
_entity.id
_entity.type
_entity.pdbx_description
1 polymer ?
#
loop_
_entity_poly.entity_id
_entity_poly.type
_entity_poly.pdbx_seq_one_letter_code
_entity_poly.pdbx_strand_id
1 'polypeptide(L)'
;MRRESGRTALLARLIGLADELRKRPEVRQATVFRAVLIPPVGGRLTRPARFDVAVLVQTVSSDTLASVRSDPAFTALDGALRGASSNVHVMAARCARLLAPVDHTRDGLFLFNYFASADGRLDTEAAINVWEHLAAWYIAQTGLTNSALLAPTGPCDYVLVNHARWDTGLPTLAARQFSKRTFHTYVRANLRDNHLIAMPALYRLA
;
A
#
# COMPACT_ATOMS: atom_id res chain seq x y z
N MET A 1 1.07 25.46 -9.65
CA MET A 1 2.28 25.60 -10.49
C MET A 1 3.58 25.06 -9.87
N ARG A 2 4.35 25.76 -9.01
CA ARG A 2 5.68 25.25 -8.52
C ARG A 2 5.62 23.86 -7.84
N ARG A 3 4.60 23.60 -7.02
CA ARG A 3 4.41 22.29 -6.36
C ARG A 3 4.11 21.14 -7.33
N GLU A 4 3.35 21.41 -8.39
CA GLU A 4 3.00 20.40 -9.39
C GLU A 4 4.18 20.09 -10.31
N SER A 5 4.93 21.12 -10.72
CA SER A 5 6.19 20.94 -11.45
C SER A 5 7.21 20.16 -10.62
N GLY A 6 7.33 20.46 -9.31
CA GLY A 6 8.17 19.71 -8.38
C GLY A 6 7.75 18.25 -8.21
N ARG A 7 6.46 17.97 -8.07
CA ARG A 7 5.93 16.59 -7.99
C ARG A 7 6.18 15.83 -9.30
N THR A 8 5.98 16.46 -10.44
CA THR A 8 6.21 15.84 -11.75
C THR A 8 7.68 15.48 -11.94
N ALA A 9 8.60 16.40 -11.61
CA ALA A 9 10.04 16.14 -11.65
C ALA A 9 10.46 15.03 -10.68
N LEU A 10 9.89 15.00 -9.47
CA LEU A 10 10.12 13.92 -8.51
C LEU A 10 9.66 12.57 -9.08
N LEU A 11 8.44 12.49 -9.61
CA LEU A 11 7.92 11.24 -10.18
C LEU A 11 8.79 10.74 -11.33
N ALA A 12 9.19 11.61 -12.27
CA ALA A 12 10.09 11.26 -13.36
C ALA A 12 11.43 10.70 -12.85
N ARG A 13 12.01 11.34 -11.81
CA ARG A 13 13.24 10.86 -11.18
C ARG A 13 13.05 9.50 -10.50
N LEU A 14 11.94 9.31 -9.78
CA LEU A 14 11.64 8.04 -9.10
C LEU A 14 11.42 6.91 -10.10
N ILE A 15 10.77 7.18 -11.25
CA ILE A 15 10.60 6.20 -12.33
C ILE A 15 11.96 5.77 -12.86
N GLY A 16 12.85 6.71 -13.20
CA GLY A 16 14.20 6.37 -13.67
C GLY A 16 14.99 5.54 -12.65
N LEU A 17 14.91 5.88 -11.35
CA LEU A 17 15.58 5.10 -10.29
C LEU A 17 14.95 3.72 -10.07
N ALA A 18 13.63 3.60 -10.20
CA ALA A 18 12.94 2.32 -10.16
C ALA A 18 13.37 1.44 -11.35
N ASP A 19 13.55 2.02 -12.53
CA ASP A 19 14.02 1.32 -13.73
C ASP A 19 15.44 0.81 -13.58
N GLU A 20 16.34 1.59 -12.98
CA GLU A 20 17.68 1.15 -12.62
C GLU A 20 17.64 0.00 -11.60
N LEU A 21 16.79 0.10 -10.56
CA LEU A 21 16.62 -0.97 -9.59
C LEU A 21 16.12 -2.27 -10.21
N ARG A 22 15.24 -2.21 -11.21
CA ARG A 22 14.73 -3.40 -11.92
C ARG A 22 15.80 -4.16 -12.69
N LYS A 23 16.97 -3.57 -12.95
CA LYS A 23 18.09 -4.28 -13.59
C LYS A 23 18.78 -5.26 -12.65
N ARG A 24 18.51 -5.18 -11.34
CA ARG A 24 19.04 -6.12 -10.36
C ARG A 24 18.35 -7.48 -10.44
N PRO A 25 19.10 -8.59 -10.38
CA PRO A 25 18.50 -9.93 -10.40
C PRO A 25 17.62 -10.20 -9.18
N GLU A 26 17.85 -9.53 -8.05
CA GLU A 26 17.06 -9.69 -6.83
C GLU A 26 15.74 -8.92 -6.86
N VAL A 27 15.58 -7.95 -7.76
CA VAL A 27 14.39 -7.10 -7.88
C VAL A 27 13.50 -7.66 -8.98
N ARG A 28 12.35 -8.21 -8.60
CA ARG A 28 11.32 -8.64 -9.56
C ARG A 28 10.63 -7.44 -10.20
N GLN A 29 10.40 -6.41 -9.40
CA GLN A 29 9.65 -5.24 -9.84
C GLN A 29 9.95 -4.03 -8.94
N ALA A 30 9.96 -2.84 -9.53
CA ALA A 30 9.90 -1.58 -8.80
C ALA A 30 8.86 -0.70 -9.50
N THR A 31 7.87 -0.20 -8.74
CA THR A 31 6.74 0.54 -9.31
C THR A 31 6.44 1.78 -8.50
N VAL A 32 6.27 2.90 -9.21
CA VAL A 32 5.97 4.20 -8.64
C VAL A 32 4.49 4.50 -8.84
N PHE A 33 3.85 4.96 -7.78
CA PHE A 33 2.43 5.23 -7.73
C PHE A 33 2.18 6.67 -7.31
N ARG A 34 1.16 7.29 -7.90
CA ARG A 34 0.69 8.64 -7.58
C ARG A 34 -0.69 8.57 -6.94
N ALA A 35 -0.84 9.15 -5.75
CA ALA A 35 -2.12 9.17 -5.06
C ALA A 35 -3.16 9.97 -5.85
N VAL A 36 -4.39 9.41 -5.92
CA VAL A 36 -5.58 10.04 -6.50
C VAL A 36 -6.69 10.27 -5.47
N LEU A 37 -6.74 9.47 -4.40
CA LEU A 37 -7.64 9.70 -3.27
C LEU A 37 -7.03 9.14 -1.98
N ILE A 38 -7.00 9.96 -0.93
CA ILE A 38 -6.68 9.53 0.43
C ILE A 38 -7.82 10.00 1.33
N PRO A 39 -8.82 9.15 1.62
CA PRO A 39 -9.93 9.51 2.48
C PRO A 39 -9.45 9.94 3.87
N PRO A 40 -10.13 10.88 4.53
CA PRO A 40 -9.85 11.18 5.91
C PRO A 40 -10.18 9.96 6.78
N VAL A 41 -9.22 9.59 7.63
CA VAL A 41 -9.43 8.55 8.65
C VAL A 41 -9.85 9.25 9.94
N GLY A 42 -10.96 8.82 10.52
CA GLY A 42 -11.44 9.35 11.80
C GLY A 42 -10.62 8.83 12.98
N GLY A 43 -10.65 9.56 14.10
CA GLY A 43 -9.94 9.20 15.33
C GLY A 43 -8.58 9.90 15.49
N ARG A 44 -8.01 9.81 16.70
CA ARG A 44 -6.68 10.36 17.01
C ARG A 44 -5.61 9.32 16.64
N LEU A 45 -5.22 9.30 15.37
CA LEU A 45 -4.06 8.54 14.90
C LEU A 45 -2.79 9.37 15.09
N THR A 46 -1.78 8.77 15.72
CA THR A 46 -0.45 9.37 15.86
C THR A 46 0.28 9.45 14.52
N ARG A 47 0.08 8.46 13.64
CA ARG A 47 0.73 8.33 12.33
C ARG A 47 -0.28 7.92 11.25
N PRO A 48 -1.09 8.85 10.70
CA PRO A 48 -2.02 8.52 9.63
C PRO A 48 -1.28 8.25 8.30
N ALA A 49 -1.69 7.20 7.58
CA ALA A 49 -1.14 6.86 6.28
C ALA A 49 -1.61 7.83 5.18
N ARG A 50 -0.87 8.94 5.04
CA ARG A 50 -1.12 9.98 4.04
C ARG A 50 0.14 10.19 3.20
N PHE A 51 0.22 9.46 2.09
CA PHE A 51 1.38 9.47 1.20
C PHE A 51 0.97 9.79 -0.23
N ASP A 52 1.42 10.94 -0.75
CA ASP A 52 1.10 11.39 -2.12
C ASP A 52 1.76 10.56 -3.22
N VAL A 53 2.82 9.84 -2.85
CA VAL A 53 3.60 8.95 -3.68
C VAL A 53 3.84 7.66 -2.89
N ALA A 54 3.70 6.52 -3.55
CA ALA A 54 4.13 5.24 -3.02
C ALA A 54 5.10 4.59 -4.00
N VAL A 55 6.10 3.87 -3.50
CA VAL A 55 7.01 3.06 -4.31
C VAL A 55 6.97 1.64 -3.75
N LEU A 56 6.60 0.68 -4.57
CA LEU A 56 6.64 -0.75 -4.22
C LEU A 56 7.81 -1.40 -4.93
N VAL A 57 8.80 -1.85 -4.16
CA VAL A 57 9.91 -2.67 -4.66
C VAL A 57 9.66 -4.11 -4.22
N GLN A 58 9.45 -4.99 -5.18
CA GLN A 58 9.24 -6.41 -4.96
C GLN A 58 10.52 -7.16 -5.28
N THR A 59 10.99 -7.93 -4.31
CA THR A 59 12.19 -8.75 -4.44
C THR A 59 11.84 -10.23 -4.61
N VAL A 60 12.83 -11.03 -5.01
CA VAL A 60 12.69 -12.49 -5.15
C VAL A 60 12.51 -13.21 -3.80
N SER A 61 13.07 -12.66 -2.72
CA SER A 61 12.97 -13.15 -1.34
C SER A 61 13.09 -11.98 -0.36
N SER A 62 12.65 -12.18 0.89
CA SER A 62 12.92 -11.26 2.00
C SER A 62 14.41 -11.16 2.33
N ASP A 63 15.20 -12.19 2.05
CA ASP A 63 16.62 -12.23 2.43
C ASP A 63 17.47 -11.25 1.61
N THR A 64 17.00 -10.86 0.42
CA THR A 64 17.70 -9.93 -0.46
C THR A 64 17.41 -8.47 -0.12
N LEU A 65 16.52 -8.19 0.83
CA LEU A 65 16.10 -6.81 1.16
C LEU A 65 17.28 -5.95 1.64
N ALA A 66 18.21 -6.52 2.40
CA ALA A 66 19.39 -5.79 2.87
C ALA A 66 20.30 -5.37 1.71
N SER A 67 20.56 -6.29 0.77
CA SER A 67 21.36 -6.00 -0.42
C SER A 67 20.72 -4.93 -1.30
N VAL A 68 19.42 -5.06 -1.58
CA VAL A 68 18.67 -4.05 -2.35
C VAL A 68 18.65 -2.69 -1.66
N ARG A 69 18.55 -2.64 -0.32
CA ARG A 69 18.59 -1.38 0.44
C ARG A 69 19.94 -0.68 0.38
N SER A 70 21.04 -1.44 0.31
CA SER A 70 22.39 -0.89 0.18
C SER A 70 22.74 -0.47 -1.26
N ASP A 71 21.86 -0.76 -2.22
CA ASP A 71 22.09 -0.42 -3.62
C ASP A 71 22.12 1.11 -3.83
N PRO A 72 23.02 1.64 -4.67
CA PRO A 72 23.06 3.06 -4.98
C PRO A 72 21.75 3.61 -5.55
N ALA A 73 21.04 2.84 -6.38
CA ALA A 73 19.75 3.27 -6.95
C ALA A 73 18.66 3.34 -5.88
N PHE A 74 18.64 2.41 -4.92
CA PHE A 74 17.71 2.46 -3.78
C PHE A 74 18.03 3.64 -2.86
N THR A 75 19.32 3.85 -2.56
CA THR A 75 19.76 4.97 -1.71
C THR A 75 19.41 6.32 -2.36
N ALA A 76 19.61 6.46 -3.67
CA ALA A 76 19.22 7.64 -4.42
C ALA A 76 17.70 7.83 -4.45
N LEU A 77 16.91 6.74 -4.51
CA LEU A 77 15.45 6.76 -4.49
C LEU A 77 14.94 7.24 -3.13
N ASP A 78 15.42 6.65 -2.03
CA ASP A 78 15.08 7.07 -0.66
C ASP A 78 15.50 8.52 -0.41
N GLY A 79 16.71 8.89 -0.85
CA GLY A 79 17.20 10.27 -0.76
C GLY A 79 16.34 11.28 -1.54
N ALA A 80 15.86 10.90 -2.74
CA ALA A 80 14.96 11.75 -3.52
C ALA A 80 13.60 11.96 -2.82
N LEU A 81 13.03 10.91 -2.23
CA LEU A 81 11.79 11.01 -1.45
C LEU A 81 11.98 11.90 -0.21
N ARG A 82 13.03 11.67 0.57
CA ARG A 82 13.34 12.44 1.79
C ARG A 82 13.66 13.89 1.51
N GLY A 83 14.35 14.19 0.41
CA GLY A 83 14.66 15.56 0.02
C GLY A 83 13.44 16.37 -0.43
N ALA A 84 12.40 15.69 -0.94
CA ALA A 84 11.21 16.34 -1.49
C ALA A 84 9.98 16.30 -0.58
N SER A 85 10.01 15.52 0.52
CA SER A 85 8.83 15.22 1.32
C SER A 85 9.07 15.42 2.82
N SER A 86 8.10 16.01 3.52
CA SER A 86 8.13 16.16 4.98
C SER A 86 7.72 14.88 5.74
N ASN A 87 7.13 13.91 5.05
CA ASN A 87 6.70 12.63 5.61
C ASN A 87 7.12 11.50 4.68
N VAL A 88 8.10 10.70 5.10
CA VAL A 88 8.57 9.52 4.38
C VAL A 88 8.52 8.33 5.31
N HIS A 89 7.85 7.28 4.86
CA HIS A 89 7.78 6.00 5.55
C HIS A 89 8.38 4.91 4.67
N VAL A 90 9.36 4.19 5.21
CA VAL A 90 10.00 3.05 4.53
C VAL A 90 9.82 1.82 5.39
N MET A 91 9.26 0.77 4.78
CA MET A 91 8.93 -0.49 5.44
C MET A 91 9.57 -1.63 4.64
N ALA A 92 10.27 -2.53 5.34
CA ALA A 92 10.56 -3.86 4.80
C ALA A 92 9.37 -4.75 5.13
N ALA A 93 8.92 -5.54 4.17
CA ALA A 93 7.78 -6.42 4.34
C ALA A 93 7.98 -7.76 3.64
N ARG A 94 7.33 -8.78 4.18
CA ARG A 94 7.10 -10.07 3.52
C ARG A 94 5.67 -10.11 2.97
N CYS A 95 5.44 -10.86 1.90
CA CYS A 95 4.09 -11.19 1.48
C CYS A 95 3.54 -12.26 2.42
N ALA A 96 2.60 -11.88 3.30
CA ALA A 96 2.00 -12.77 4.28
C ALA A 96 0.89 -13.64 3.68
N ARG A 97 0.11 -13.06 2.76
CA ARG A 97 -0.94 -13.72 1.99
C ARG A 97 -1.00 -13.15 0.58
N LEU A 98 -1.36 -13.99 -0.38
CA LEU A 98 -1.54 -13.62 -1.77
C LEU A 98 -2.82 -14.25 -2.28
N LEU A 99 -3.77 -13.42 -2.72
CA LEU A 99 -4.97 -13.90 -3.42
C LEU A 99 -4.62 -14.22 -4.87
N ALA A 100 -4.01 -13.25 -5.55
CA ALA A 100 -3.40 -13.37 -6.85
C ALA A 100 -2.42 -12.20 -7.05
N PRO A 101 -1.42 -12.32 -7.95
CA PRO A 101 -0.53 -11.23 -8.29
C PRO A 101 -1.28 -9.96 -8.70
N VAL A 102 -0.83 -8.81 -8.19
CA VAL A 102 -1.33 -7.51 -8.64
C VAL A 102 -0.56 -7.11 -9.89
N ASP A 103 -1.27 -6.92 -11.01
CA ASP A 103 -0.68 -6.55 -12.28
C ASP A 103 -0.40 -5.04 -12.32
N HIS A 104 0.87 -4.65 -12.37
CA HIS A 104 1.26 -3.25 -12.51
C HIS A 104 1.76 -2.88 -13.91
N THR A 105 1.55 -3.73 -14.92
CA THR A 105 1.95 -3.45 -16.32
C THR A 105 0.93 -2.58 -17.07
N ARG A 106 -0.26 -2.42 -16.50
CA ARG A 106 -1.38 -1.66 -17.06
C ARG A 106 -2.00 -0.77 -16.00
N ASP A 107 -2.48 0.39 -16.45
CA ASP A 107 -3.14 1.33 -15.54
C ASP A 107 -4.40 0.71 -14.90
N GLY A 108 -4.77 1.24 -13.75
CA GLY A 108 -5.87 0.74 -12.93
C GLY A 108 -5.94 1.55 -11.65
N LEU A 109 -6.97 1.30 -10.85
CA LEU A 109 -7.06 1.88 -9.51
C LEU A 109 -6.37 0.96 -8.52
N PHE A 110 -5.24 1.41 -7.98
CA PHE A 110 -4.45 0.65 -7.01
C PHE A 110 -4.79 1.10 -5.59
N LEU A 111 -4.89 0.16 -4.66
CA LEU A 111 -5.10 0.42 -3.24
C LEU A 111 -3.82 0.06 -2.47
N PHE A 112 -3.43 0.94 -1.56
CA PHE A 112 -2.65 0.59 -0.40
C PHE A 112 -3.51 0.87 0.83
N ASN A 113 -4.03 -0.18 1.45
CA ASN A 113 -4.80 -0.06 2.68
C ASN A 113 -3.90 -0.38 3.86
N TYR A 114 -3.50 0.65 4.59
CA TYR A 114 -2.66 0.52 5.77
C TYR A 114 -3.53 0.20 6.97
N PHE A 115 -3.12 -0.80 7.74
CA PHE A 115 -3.80 -1.20 8.95
C PHE A 115 -2.93 -0.90 10.16
N ALA A 116 -3.49 -0.25 11.18
CA ALA A 116 -2.81 -0.01 12.46
C ALA A 116 -3.64 -0.56 13.61
N SER A 117 -2.96 -0.97 14.69
CA SER A 117 -3.62 -1.31 15.95
C SER A 117 -4.10 -0.04 16.63
N ALA A 118 -5.39 0.03 16.98
CA ALA A 118 -5.99 1.19 17.63
C ALA A 118 -5.39 1.47 19.02
N ASP A 119 -4.95 0.44 19.71
CA ASP A 119 -4.44 0.44 21.08
C ASP A 119 -2.98 -0.08 21.19
N GLY A 120 -2.33 -0.36 20.06
CA GLY A 120 -0.97 -0.92 20.00
C GLY A 120 -0.84 -2.38 20.44
N ARG A 121 -1.92 -3.12 20.67
CA ARG A 121 -1.88 -4.49 21.21
C ARG A 121 -2.07 -5.60 20.18
N LEU A 122 -2.65 -5.29 19.02
CA LEU A 122 -2.89 -6.26 17.98
C LEU A 122 -1.59 -6.61 17.26
N ASP A 123 -1.21 -7.88 17.32
CA ASP A 123 -0.06 -8.38 16.57
C ASP A 123 -0.40 -8.64 15.09
N THR A 124 0.66 -8.89 14.30
CA THR A 124 0.56 -9.11 12.86
C THR A 124 -0.24 -10.35 12.49
N GLU A 125 -0.13 -11.46 13.23
CA GLU A 125 -0.81 -12.71 12.87
C GLU A 125 -2.32 -12.63 13.18
N ALA A 126 -2.70 -12.00 14.29
CA ALA A 126 -4.10 -11.67 14.58
C ALA A 126 -4.68 -10.74 13.49
N ALA A 127 -3.92 -9.73 13.07
CA ALA A 127 -4.35 -8.84 11.99
C ALA A 127 -4.50 -9.58 10.64
N ILE A 128 -3.65 -10.60 10.36
CA ILE A 128 -3.76 -11.43 9.14
C ILE A 128 -5.07 -12.20 9.15
N ASN A 129 -5.43 -12.83 10.28
CA ASN A 129 -6.68 -13.59 10.41
C ASN A 129 -7.92 -12.70 10.18
N VAL A 130 -7.90 -11.48 10.73
CA VAL A 130 -8.96 -10.49 10.49
C VAL A 130 -9.03 -10.13 9.01
N TRP A 131 -7.87 -9.90 8.37
CA TRP A 131 -7.82 -9.61 6.95
C TRP A 131 -8.38 -10.77 6.10
N GLU A 132 -8.04 -12.02 6.38
CA GLU A 132 -8.55 -13.18 5.66
C GLU A 132 -10.07 -13.30 5.76
N HIS A 133 -10.60 -13.08 6.96
CA HIS A 133 -12.05 -13.05 7.21
C HIS A 133 -12.76 -11.95 6.41
N LEU A 134 -12.11 -10.79 6.25
CA LEU A 134 -12.62 -9.68 5.45
C LEU A 134 -12.43 -9.90 3.94
N ALA A 135 -11.36 -10.57 3.51
CA ALA A 135 -11.03 -10.79 2.11
C ALA A 135 -12.13 -11.57 1.39
N ALA A 136 -12.70 -12.60 2.05
CA ALA A 136 -13.84 -13.35 1.53
C ALA A 136 -15.04 -12.46 1.17
N TRP A 137 -15.32 -11.44 2.00
CA TRP A 137 -16.37 -10.47 1.73
C TRP A 137 -16.05 -9.60 0.51
N TYR A 138 -14.80 -9.11 0.38
CA TYR A 138 -14.40 -8.30 -0.78
C TYR A 138 -14.44 -9.09 -2.10
N ILE A 139 -14.00 -10.34 -2.09
CA ILE A 139 -14.10 -11.23 -3.26
C ILE A 139 -15.58 -11.34 -3.67
N ALA A 140 -16.46 -11.68 -2.73
CA ALA A 140 -17.88 -11.89 -3.02
C ALA A 140 -18.64 -10.61 -3.41
N GLN A 141 -18.30 -9.45 -2.83
CA GLN A 141 -19.13 -8.24 -2.92
C GLN A 141 -18.57 -7.16 -3.84
N THR A 142 -17.26 -7.09 -4.05
CA THR A 142 -16.64 -6.05 -4.90
C THR A 142 -16.01 -6.63 -6.17
N GLY A 143 -15.92 -7.97 -6.27
CA GLY A 143 -15.25 -8.66 -7.36
C GLY A 143 -13.74 -8.51 -7.29
N LEU A 144 -13.17 -8.42 -6.08
CA LEU A 144 -11.73 -8.36 -5.89
C LEU A 144 -11.10 -9.69 -6.34
N THR A 145 -10.22 -9.64 -7.34
CA THR A 145 -9.57 -10.84 -7.92
C THR A 145 -8.08 -10.94 -7.61
N ASN A 146 -7.47 -9.86 -7.14
CA ASN A 146 -6.02 -9.78 -6.89
C ASN A 146 -5.77 -8.97 -5.62
N SER A 147 -4.82 -9.43 -4.83
CA SER A 147 -4.43 -8.75 -3.60
C SER A 147 -3.19 -9.41 -3.01
N ALA A 148 -2.27 -8.59 -2.52
CA ALA A 148 -1.10 -9.00 -1.75
C ALA A 148 -1.15 -8.34 -0.37
N LEU A 149 -1.13 -9.15 0.68
CA LEU A 149 -1.04 -8.68 2.05
C LEU A 149 0.42 -8.62 2.48
N LEU A 150 0.89 -7.42 2.80
CA LEU A 150 2.27 -7.14 3.19
C LEU A 150 2.33 -7.03 4.72
N ALA A 151 3.17 -7.87 5.33
CA ALA A 151 3.46 -7.85 6.75
C ALA A 151 4.87 -7.27 6.99
N PRO A 152 5.02 -6.23 7.82
CA PRO A 152 6.34 -5.69 8.16
C PRO A 152 7.25 -6.76 8.77
N THR A 153 8.56 -6.69 8.47
CA THR A 153 9.57 -7.58 9.06
C THR A 153 10.44 -6.88 10.12
N GLY A 154 10.07 -5.67 10.51
CA GLY A 154 10.76 -4.85 11.50
C GLY A 154 9.83 -3.75 12.05
N PRO A 155 10.35 -2.79 12.83
CA PRO A 155 9.55 -1.72 13.41
C PRO A 155 8.76 -0.96 12.36
N CYS A 156 7.45 -0.83 12.57
CA CYS A 156 6.54 -0.16 11.66
C CYS A 156 5.35 0.44 12.44
N ASP A 157 4.84 1.59 11.97
CA ASP A 157 3.63 2.22 12.52
C ASP A 157 2.35 1.44 12.15
N TYR A 158 2.46 0.50 11.21
CA TYR A 158 1.35 -0.28 10.66
C TYR A 158 1.59 -1.75 10.96
N VAL A 159 0.52 -2.50 11.24
CA VAL A 159 0.58 -3.96 11.44
C VAL A 159 0.54 -4.72 10.12
N LEU A 160 -0.13 -4.16 9.11
CA LEU A 160 -0.28 -4.73 7.76
C LEU A 160 -0.48 -3.63 6.72
N VAL A 161 -0.15 -3.93 5.46
CA VAL A 161 -0.57 -3.15 4.30
C VAL A 161 -1.14 -4.08 3.23
N ASN A 162 -2.41 -3.90 2.88
CA ASN A 162 -3.02 -4.62 1.77
C ASN A 162 -2.83 -3.84 0.46
N HIS A 163 -2.28 -4.49 -0.55
CA HIS A 163 -2.16 -3.98 -1.91
C HIS A 163 -3.10 -4.70 -2.87
N ALA A 164 -3.89 -3.98 -3.65
CA ALA A 164 -4.84 -4.56 -4.61
C ALA A 164 -5.11 -3.61 -5.79
N ARG A 165 -5.69 -4.14 -6.87
CA ARG A 165 -6.01 -3.40 -8.09
C ARG A 165 -7.42 -3.70 -8.61
N TRP A 166 -8.08 -2.68 -9.15
CA TRP A 166 -9.31 -2.79 -9.93
C TRP A 166 -9.14 -2.18 -11.32
N ASP A 167 -9.83 -2.77 -12.29
CA ASP A 167 -9.97 -2.25 -13.66
C ASP A 167 -11.04 -1.16 -13.79
N THR A 168 -11.67 -0.78 -12.67
CA THR A 168 -12.76 0.19 -12.63
C THR A 168 -12.30 1.53 -12.08
N GLY A 169 -13.02 2.59 -12.43
CA GLY A 169 -12.81 3.92 -11.85
C GLY A 169 -13.23 4.03 -10.38
N LEU A 170 -12.76 5.10 -9.73
CA LEU A 170 -13.07 5.42 -8.33
C LEU A 170 -14.57 5.49 -8.02
N PRO A 171 -15.44 6.14 -8.84
CA PRO A 171 -16.87 6.21 -8.54
C PRO A 171 -17.53 4.83 -8.52
N THR A 172 -17.13 3.95 -9.45
CA THR A 172 -17.66 2.59 -9.54
C THR A 172 -17.23 1.74 -8.33
N LEU A 173 -15.96 1.83 -7.93
CA LEU A 173 -15.47 1.12 -6.73
C LEU A 173 -16.20 1.61 -5.46
N ALA A 174 -16.30 2.92 -5.28
CA ALA A 174 -16.99 3.53 -4.15
C ALA A 174 -18.47 3.10 -4.09
N ALA A 175 -19.17 3.14 -5.23
CA ALA A 175 -20.56 2.69 -5.31
C ALA A 175 -20.69 1.21 -4.94
N ARG A 176 -19.83 0.33 -5.48
CA ARG A 176 -19.86 -1.11 -5.16
C ARG A 176 -19.61 -1.41 -3.69
N GLN A 177 -18.76 -0.63 -3.03
CA GLN A 177 -18.40 -0.84 -1.64
C GLN A 177 -19.44 -0.23 -0.68
N PHE A 178 -19.76 1.04 -0.85
CA PHE A 178 -20.57 1.79 0.12
C PHE A 178 -22.08 1.62 -0.07
N SER A 179 -22.55 1.16 -1.24
CA SER A 179 -23.98 0.80 -1.40
C SER A 179 -24.37 -0.46 -0.62
N LYS A 180 -23.39 -1.27 -0.21
CA LYS A 180 -23.64 -2.53 0.49
C LYS A 180 -23.83 -2.24 1.97
N ARG A 181 -25.03 -2.51 2.48
CA ARG A 181 -25.33 -2.42 3.93
C ARG A 181 -24.35 -3.24 4.78
N THR A 182 -23.94 -4.40 4.25
CA THR A 182 -22.95 -5.30 4.86
C THR A 182 -21.56 -4.68 4.99
N PHE A 183 -21.21 -3.65 4.23
CA PHE A 183 -19.95 -2.94 4.45
C PHE A 183 -19.89 -2.35 5.88
N HIS A 184 -21.00 -1.80 6.34
CA HIS A 184 -21.08 -1.23 7.69
C HIS A 184 -21.22 -2.31 8.76
N THR A 185 -22.10 -3.29 8.55
CA THR A 185 -22.41 -4.30 9.57
C THR A 185 -21.40 -5.44 9.63
N TYR A 186 -20.62 -5.67 8.58
CA TYR A 186 -19.60 -6.72 8.53
C TYR A 186 -18.19 -6.12 8.56
N VAL A 187 -17.82 -5.30 7.57
CA VAL A 187 -16.42 -4.82 7.46
C VAL A 187 -16.08 -3.86 8.59
N ARG A 188 -16.88 -2.81 8.81
CA ARG A 188 -16.61 -1.84 9.88
C ARG A 188 -16.79 -2.43 11.28
N ALA A 189 -17.71 -3.38 11.46
CA ALA A 189 -17.89 -4.08 12.72
C ALA A 189 -16.64 -4.91 13.06
N ASN A 190 -16.23 -5.82 12.17
CA ASN A 190 -15.04 -6.64 12.37
C ASN A 190 -13.77 -5.82 12.61
N LEU A 191 -13.56 -4.72 11.88
CA LEU A 191 -12.41 -3.84 12.12
C LEU A 191 -12.43 -3.26 13.54
N ARG A 192 -13.58 -2.76 13.99
CA ARG A 192 -13.74 -2.20 15.33
C ARG A 192 -13.60 -3.26 16.41
N ASP A 193 -14.23 -4.41 16.24
CA ASP A 193 -14.24 -5.50 17.22
C ASP A 193 -12.84 -6.12 17.38
N ASN A 194 -12.00 -6.03 16.34
CA ASN A 194 -10.61 -6.46 16.37
C ASN A 194 -9.62 -5.30 16.57
N HIS A 195 -10.07 -4.11 16.99
CA HIS A 195 -9.21 -2.95 17.27
C HIS A 195 -8.28 -2.55 16.11
N LEU A 196 -8.73 -2.76 14.87
CA LEU A 196 -7.96 -2.51 13.66
C LEU A 196 -8.47 -1.27 12.93
N ILE A 197 -7.58 -0.33 12.65
CA ILE A 197 -7.90 0.90 11.92
C ILE A 197 -7.42 0.75 10.49
N ALA A 198 -8.35 0.78 9.54
CA ALA A 198 -8.07 0.78 8.11
C ALA A 198 -7.88 2.19 7.57
N MET A 199 -6.82 2.40 6.80
CA MET A 199 -6.43 3.68 6.21
C MET A 199 -6.19 3.46 4.70
N PRO A 200 -7.26 3.48 3.89
CA PRO A 200 -7.13 3.26 2.45
C PRO A 200 -6.48 4.47 1.78
N ALA A 201 -5.55 4.22 0.87
CA ALA A 201 -5.03 5.22 -0.05
C ALA A 201 -5.08 4.64 -1.47
N LEU A 202 -5.65 5.41 -2.41
CA LEU A 202 -5.87 4.99 -3.78
C LEU A 202 -4.93 5.74 -4.72
N TYR A 203 -4.39 4.99 -5.68
CA TYR A 203 -3.32 5.43 -6.55
C TYR A 203 -3.57 5.06 -8.02
N ARG A 204 -2.81 5.73 -8.89
CA ARG A 204 -2.55 5.37 -10.28
C ARG A 204 -1.06 5.09 -10.44
N LEU A 205 -0.68 4.42 -11.52
CA LEU A 205 0.73 4.41 -11.94
C LEU A 205 1.18 5.85 -12.22
N ALA A 206 2.44 6.14 -11.87
CA ALA A 206 3.05 7.46 -12.07
C ALA A 206 3.58 7.66 -13.49
#